data_AF-A0A161WQF1-F1
#
_entry.id   AF-A0A161WQF1-F1
#
_cell.length_a   1.000
_cell.length_b   1.000
_cell.length_c   1.000
_cell.angle_alpha   90.00
_cell.angle_beta   90.00
_cell.angle_gamma   90.00
#
_symmetry.space_group_name_H-M   'P 1'
#
loop_
_entity.id
_entity.type
_entity.pdbx_description
1 polymer ?
#
loop_
_entity_poly.entity_id
_entity_poly.type
_entity_poly.pdbx_seq_one_letter_code
_entity_poly.pdbx_strand_id
1 'polypeptide(L)'
;MLGGAQSCLTLIVTFLLALCFKSLEARENGVRTKVFLSPKIVLGAGSVANKWFYDIDFPRGHVAIKDFSAEVVDDAGNSVPLHETYLHHWVAVRYYERKGTDVSKHSQSPGLHQANFLVARNAGICNHGLIQYFGLGSETRKTATYIPDPYGIEIGNPAEIPDGYEEKWLLNVHAIDTRGAAQRLGCTECRCDLYNVTVDEYNQPLKPDYIGGLYCCYDKTQCLLKQGFESPRRNLYMRYTVKWVDWRNSISPLKIYIFDVTDTWEKSDKSKKALSTNHHCHIEYTVEACATDMNKEACVDYRRISVVMPTGGDVIYGVAHQHTGGIGSALYGEDGRVICSSTPTYGEGKEAGNEAGYIVGMSTCYPKPGSVRIADGETLYLVSNYSSAQRHTGVMGLFYILVAEPLPNTKSSMQAAVEIHGETEKSTFVWVGVLFGVGIAMAIVFVGYRKLRSPREDEYAPIVI
;
A
#
# COMPACT_ATOMS: atom_id res chain seq x y z
N MET A 1 22.94 10.17 -54.33
CA MET A 1 22.74 8.97 -53.48
C MET A 1 23.04 9.26 -52.00
N LEU A 2 22.45 10.31 -51.39
CA LEU A 2 22.62 10.60 -49.95
C LEU A 2 21.32 10.62 -49.14
N GLY A 3 20.14 10.49 -49.78
CA GLY A 3 18.85 10.54 -49.08
C GLY A 3 18.41 9.24 -48.38
N GLY A 4 19.01 8.09 -48.71
CA GLY A 4 18.61 6.80 -48.13
C GLY A 4 19.23 6.50 -46.76
N ALA A 5 20.44 6.99 -46.49
CA ALA A 5 21.16 6.71 -45.25
C ALA A 5 20.59 7.48 -44.04
N GLN A 6 20.16 8.73 -44.25
CA GLN A 6 19.59 9.57 -43.19
C GLN A 6 18.25 9.04 -42.70
N SER A 7 17.37 8.60 -43.61
CA SER A 7 16.05 8.07 -43.25
C SER A 7 16.14 6.75 -42.48
N CYS A 8 17.13 5.91 -42.81
CA CYS A 8 17.40 4.65 -42.13
C CYS A 8 17.97 4.88 -40.72
N LEU A 9 18.83 5.89 -40.55
CA LEU A 9 19.40 6.25 -39.25
C LEU A 9 18.34 6.78 -38.28
N THR A 10 17.39 7.61 -38.74
CA THR A 10 16.25 8.06 -37.92
C THR A 10 15.35 6.90 -37.50
N LEU A 11 15.08 5.95 -38.40
CA LEU A 11 14.28 4.76 -38.09
C LEU A 11 14.96 3.86 -37.05
N ILE A 12 16.28 3.68 -37.15
CA ILE A 12 17.08 2.92 -36.18
C ILE A 12 17.13 3.64 -34.82
N VAL A 13 17.28 4.96 -34.79
CA VAL A 13 17.27 5.75 -33.55
C VAL A 13 15.88 5.72 -32.89
N THR A 14 14.79 5.82 -33.66
CA THR A 14 13.42 5.66 -33.13
C THR A 14 13.15 4.23 -32.67
N PHE A 15 13.73 3.22 -33.32
CA PHE A 15 13.59 1.82 -32.91
C PHE A 15 14.42 1.50 -31.65
N LEU A 16 15.60 2.10 -31.51
CA LEU A 16 16.44 2.02 -30.30
C LEU A 16 15.84 2.80 -29.12
N LEU A 17 15.19 3.95 -29.37
CA LEU A 17 14.41 4.69 -28.38
C LEU A 17 13.12 3.94 -28.00
N ALA A 18 12.45 3.28 -28.96
CA ALA A 18 11.31 2.40 -28.70
C ALA A 18 11.73 1.15 -27.91
N LEU A 19 12.94 0.61 -28.13
CA LEU A 19 13.54 -0.45 -27.33
C LEU A 19 13.98 0.00 -25.93
N CYS A 20 14.17 1.30 -25.71
CA CYS A 20 14.45 1.90 -24.40
C CYS A 20 13.20 2.13 -23.54
N PHE A 21 11.99 1.91 -24.06
CA PHE A 21 10.79 1.78 -23.22
C PHE A 21 10.66 0.39 -22.56
N LYS A 22 11.76 -0.37 -22.47
CA LYS A 22 11.86 -1.40 -21.43
C LYS A 22 11.95 -0.67 -20.10
N SER A 23 10.92 -0.84 -19.27
CA SER A 23 10.84 -0.42 -17.87
C SER A 23 12.24 -0.29 -17.23
N LEU A 24 12.65 0.93 -16.89
CA LEU A 24 13.95 1.15 -16.27
C LEU A 24 13.92 0.53 -14.86
N GLU A 25 14.54 -0.64 -14.71
CA GLU A 25 14.74 -1.23 -13.40
C GLU A 25 15.89 -0.47 -12.73
N ALA A 26 15.55 0.43 -11.82
CA ALA A 26 16.54 1.15 -11.04
C ALA A 26 16.99 0.28 -9.87
N ARG A 27 18.30 0.22 -9.63
CA ARG A 27 18.90 -0.50 -8.50
C ARG A 27 19.66 0.47 -7.61
N GLU A 28 19.17 0.68 -6.41
CA GLU A 28 19.81 1.53 -5.40
C GLU A 28 19.94 0.74 -4.10
N ASN A 29 21.16 0.64 -3.55
CA ASN A 29 21.45 -0.11 -2.32
C ASN A 29 20.93 -1.56 -2.29
N GLY A 30 20.83 -2.21 -3.47
CA GLY A 30 20.31 -3.57 -3.60
C GLY A 30 18.79 -3.68 -3.76
N VAL A 31 18.05 -2.57 -3.58
CA VAL A 31 16.61 -2.48 -3.87
C VAL A 31 16.40 -2.27 -5.35
N ARG A 32 15.60 -3.15 -5.96
CA ARG A 32 15.13 -3.05 -7.35
C ARG A 32 13.80 -2.32 -7.35
N THR A 33 13.63 -1.38 -8.28
CA THR A 33 12.39 -0.62 -8.46
C THR A 33 11.96 -0.73 -9.90
N LYS A 34 10.67 -1.02 -10.14
CA LYS A 34 10.11 -1.05 -11.48
C LYS A 34 8.69 -0.51 -11.51
N VAL A 35 8.40 0.23 -12.58
CA VAL A 35 7.06 0.74 -12.90
C VAL A 35 6.44 -0.14 -13.97
N PHE A 36 5.17 -0.46 -13.78
CA PHE A 36 4.38 -1.31 -14.64
C PHE A 36 3.05 -0.61 -14.99
N LEU A 37 2.38 -1.11 -16.03
CA LEU A 37 1.05 -0.67 -16.44
C LEU A 37 0.12 -1.88 -16.57
N SER A 38 -1.11 -1.74 -16.11
CA SER A 38 -2.16 -2.73 -16.38
C SER A 38 -2.51 -2.75 -17.88
N PRO A 39 -3.28 -3.76 -18.34
CA PRO A 39 -4.02 -3.61 -19.58
C PRO A 39 -4.96 -2.41 -19.55
N LYS A 40 -5.35 -1.95 -20.74
CA LYS A 40 -6.19 -0.77 -20.96
C LYS A 40 -7.60 -0.93 -20.37
N ILE A 41 -8.05 0.09 -19.66
CA ILE A 41 -9.42 0.26 -19.15
C ILE A 41 -10.08 1.37 -19.96
N VAL A 42 -11.23 1.11 -20.59
CA VAL A 42 -11.93 2.12 -21.40
C VAL A 42 -13.21 2.58 -20.71
N LEU A 43 -13.24 3.83 -20.26
CA LEU A 43 -14.37 4.42 -19.54
C LEU A 43 -14.98 5.59 -20.32
N GLY A 44 -16.31 5.70 -20.31
CA GLY A 44 -17.05 6.90 -20.70
C GLY A 44 -17.80 7.48 -19.50
N ALA A 45 -18.40 8.67 -19.66
CA ALA A 45 -19.13 9.36 -18.59
C ALA A 45 -20.12 8.43 -17.85
N GLY A 46 -20.00 8.38 -16.52
CA GLY A 46 -20.88 7.59 -15.64
C GLY A 46 -20.57 6.10 -15.64
N SER A 47 -19.84 5.57 -16.62
CA SER A 47 -19.62 4.12 -16.72
C SER A 47 -18.69 3.59 -15.64
N VAL A 48 -18.90 2.31 -15.30
CA VAL A 48 -18.10 1.57 -14.34
C VAL A 48 -17.26 0.50 -15.04
N ALA A 49 -16.01 0.39 -14.62
CA ALA A 49 -15.13 -0.69 -14.99
C ALA A 49 -14.71 -1.43 -13.71
N ASN A 50 -15.11 -2.69 -13.59
CA ASN A 50 -14.61 -3.61 -12.57
C ASN A 50 -13.86 -4.74 -13.29
N LYS A 51 -12.54 -4.58 -13.42
CA LYS A 51 -11.70 -5.42 -14.30
C LYS A 51 -10.78 -6.31 -13.49
N TRP A 52 -10.64 -7.56 -13.94
CA TRP A 52 -9.74 -8.55 -13.39
C TRP A 52 -8.63 -8.85 -14.41
N PHE A 53 -7.40 -8.51 -14.06
CA PHE A 53 -6.21 -8.74 -14.88
C PHE A 53 -5.39 -9.88 -14.25
N TYR A 54 -5.33 -11.01 -14.94
CA TYR A 54 -4.55 -12.18 -14.53
C TYR A 54 -3.13 -12.11 -15.09
N ASP A 55 -2.20 -12.80 -14.42
CA ASP A 55 -0.78 -12.87 -14.81
C ASP A 55 -0.17 -11.50 -15.12
N ILE A 56 -0.42 -10.52 -14.25
CA ILE A 56 0.14 -9.17 -14.42
C ILE A 56 1.67 -9.22 -14.32
N ASP A 57 2.32 -8.22 -14.92
CA ASP A 57 3.76 -8.04 -14.73
C ASP A 57 4.05 -7.67 -13.26
N PHE A 58 4.69 -8.57 -12.54
CA PHE A 58 5.05 -8.39 -11.13
C PHE A 58 6.43 -8.99 -10.87
N PRO A 59 7.16 -8.60 -9.80
CA PRO A 59 8.42 -9.26 -9.45
C PRO A 59 8.27 -10.77 -9.36
N ARG A 60 9.24 -11.49 -9.92
CA ARG A 60 9.28 -12.96 -9.94
C ARG A 60 10.55 -13.48 -9.30
N GLY A 61 10.50 -14.75 -8.88
CA GLY A 61 11.55 -15.38 -8.09
C GLY A 61 11.33 -15.17 -6.60
N HIS A 62 12.24 -15.72 -5.79
CA HIS A 62 12.16 -15.63 -4.33
C HIS A 62 12.69 -14.26 -3.87
N VAL A 63 11.76 -13.35 -3.59
CA VAL A 63 12.06 -11.94 -3.29
C VAL A 63 11.24 -11.43 -2.11
N ALA A 64 11.70 -10.34 -1.51
CA ALA A 64 10.96 -9.60 -0.50
C ALA A 64 10.44 -8.29 -1.09
N ILE A 65 9.12 -8.10 -1.11
CA ILE A 65 8.51 -6.83 -1.49
C ILE A 65 8.75 -5.82 -0.36
N LYS A 66 9.15 -4.61 -0.77
CA LYS A 66 9.55 -3.50 0.10
C LYS A 66 8.63 -2.29 -0.03
N ASP A 67 7.92 -2.15 -1.14
CA ASP A 67 7.01 -1.04 -1.42
C ASP A 67 6.10 -1.44 -2.60
N PHE A 68 4.84 -1.04 -2.57
CA PHE A 68 3.90 -1.17 -3.68
C PHE A 68 2.94 0.02 -3.62
N SER A 69 3.04 0.91 -4.60
CA SER A 69 2.10 2.01 -4.83
C SER A 69 1.47 1.91 -6.22
N ALA A 70 0.25 2.40 -6.37
CA ALA A 70 -0.45 2.39 -7.65
C ALA A 70 -1.34 3.62 -7.83
N GLU A 71 -1.70 3.95 -9.06
CA GLU A 71 -2.62 5.03 -9.38
C GLU A 71 -3.19 4.90 -10.79
N VAL A 72 -4.31 5.57 -11.06
CA VAL A 72 -4.91 5.65 -12.40
C VAL A 72 -4.26 6.78 -13.21
N VAL A 73 -3.83 6.45 -14.43
CA VAL A 73 -3.24 7.37 -15.40
C VAL A 73 -3.94 7.32 -16.76
N ASP A 74 -3.83 8.39 -17.54
CA ASP A 74 -4.31 8.47 -18.93
C ASP A 74 -3.29 7.94 -19.97
N ASP A 75 -3.64 8.02 -21.26
CA ASP A 75 -2.79 7.62 -22.39
C ASP A 75 -1.43 8.36 -22.42
N ALA A 76 -1.36 9.57 -21.86
CA ALA A 76 -0.14 10.37 -21.78
C ALA A 76 0.66 10.11 -20.49
N GLY A 77 0.16 9.23 -19.61
CA GLY A 77 0.78 8.91 -18.32
C GLY A 77 0.53 9.96 -17.23
N ASN A 78 -0.41 10.88 -17.43
CA ASN A 78 -0.79 11.86 -16.41
C ASN A 78 -1.71 11.22 -15.38
N SER A 79 -1.51 11.55 -14.11
CA SER A 79 -2.38 11.12 -13.02
C SER A 79 -3.79 11.70 -13.19
N VAL A 80 -4.81 10.86 -13.07
CA VAL A 80 -6.21 11.28 -13.27
C VAL A 80 -6.86 11.65 -11.94
N PRO A 81 -7.44 12.86 -11.79
CA PRO A 81 -8.11 13.25 -10.55
C PRO A 81 -9.31 12.36 -10.20
N LEU A 82 -9.51 12.10 -8.90
CA LEU A 82 -10.62 11.29 -8.36
C LEU A 82 -12.01 11.84 -8.69
N HIS A 83 -12.12 13.15 -8.89
CA HIS A 83 -13.36 13.80 -9.29
C HIS A 83 -13.69 13.67 -10.79
N GLU A 84 -12.78 13.10 -11.58
CA GLU A 84 -13.00 12.71 -12.97
C GLU A 84 -13.15 11.20 -13.10
N THR A 85 -12.18 10.44 -12.58
CA THR A 85 -12.28 8.98 -12.48
C THR A 85 -11.96 8.57 -11.05
N TYR A 86 -13.00 8.13 -10.35
CA TYR A 86 -12.86 7.64 -8.99
C TYR A 86 -12.33 6.21 -9.02
N LEU A 87 -11.11 6.02 -8.51
CA LEU A 87 -10.57 4.69 -8.22
C LEU A 87 -11.26 4.17 -6.96
N HIS A 88 -12.36 3.44 -7.13
CA HIS A 88 -13.11 2.93 -5.99
C HIS A 88 -12.27 1.95 -5.18
N HIS A 89 -11.64 0.99 -5.87
CA HIS A 89 -10.63 0.14 -5.25
C HIS A 89 -9.69 -0.45 -6.29
N TRP A 90 -8.55 -0.92 -5.81
CA TRP A 90 -7.69 -1.84 -6.53
C TRP A 90 -7.16 -2.86 -5.54
N VAL A 91 -7.00 -4.10 -5.98
CA VAL A 91 -6.48 -5.17 -5.14
C VAL A 91 -5.51 -6.05 -5.91
N ALA A 92 -4.38 -6.38 -5.30
CA ALA A 92 -3.43 -7.34 -5.83
C ALA A 92 -3.50 -8.64 -5.04
N VAL A 93 -3.73 -9.75 -5.74
CA VAL A 93 -3.95 -11.08 -5.18
C VAL A 93 -2.89 -12.04 -5.71
N ARG A 94 -2.23 -12.75 -4.79
CA ARG A 94 -1.30 -13.84 -5.09
C ARG A 94 -2.09 -15.13 -5.38
N TYR A 95 -1.73 -15.85 -6.43
CA TYR A 95 -2.32 -17.15 -6.73
C TYR A 95 -1.31 -18.10 -7.38
N TYR A 96 -1.59 -19.40 -7.31
CA TYR A 96 -0.82 -20.45 -7.96
C TYR A 96 -1.61 -21.00 -9.14
N GLU A 97 -0.99 -21.08 -10.31
CA GLU A 97 -1.59 -21.65 -11.51
C GLU A 97 -0.84 -22.92 -11.93
N ARG A 98 -1.57 -23.94 -12.39
CA ARG A 98 -0.96 -25.19 -12.84
C ARG A 98 -0.09 -24.95 -14.09
N LYS A 99 1.13 -25.50 -14.09
CA LYS A 99 2.02 -25.41 -15.25
C LYS A 99 1.40 -26.11 -16.47
N GLY A 100 1.55 -25.49 -17.64
CA GLY A 100 1.10 -26.05 -18.91
C GLY A 100 -0.40 -25.87 -19.21
N THR A 101 -1.15 -25.20 -18.33
CA THR A 101 -2.49 -24.69 -18.68
C THR A 101 -2.34 -23.25 -19.17
N ASP A 102 -2.62 -23.00 -20.44
CA ASP A 102 -2.71 -21.64 -20.97
C ASP A 102 -4.12 -21.10 -20.65
N VAL A 103 -4.35 -20.74 -19.38
CA VAL A 103 -5.52 -19.93 -19.05
C VAL A 103 -5.24 -18.59 -19.71
N SER A 104 -5.95 -18.32 -20.81
CA SER A 104 -5.73 -17.11 -21.62
C SER A 104 -5.55 -15.91 -20.70
N LYS A 105 -4.45 -15.16 -20.89
CA LYS A 105 -4.08 -13.93 -20.15
C LYS A 105 -5.17 -12.86 -20.03
N HIS A 106 -6.34 -13.10 -20.64
CA HIS A 106 -7.45 -12.18 -20.83
C HIS A 106 -8.83 -12.82 -20.65
N SER A 107 -8.97 -13.92 -19.89
CA SER A 107 -10.33 -14.41 -19.56
C SER A 107 -11.05 -13.36 -18.70
N GLN A 108 -12.05 -12.68 -19.27
CA GLN A 108 -12.99 -11.84 -18.55
C GLN A 108 -13.95 -12.76 -17.78
N SER A 109 -13.42 -13.50 -16.81
CA SER A 109 -14.21 -14.36 -15.92
C SER A 109 -14.69 -13.52 -14.74
N PRO A 110 -15.91 -13.75 -14.21
CA PRO A 110 -16.48 -12.94 -13.13
C PRO A 110 -15.81 -13.12 -11.75
N GLY A 111 -14.64 -13.76 -11.65
CA GLY A 111 -13.93 -13.81 -10.38
C GLY A 111 -12.93 -14.96 -10.20
N LEU A 112 -12.59 -15.22 -8.93
CA LEU A 112 -11.62 -16.22 -8.47
C LEU A 112 -12.17 -17.66 -8.44
N HIS A 113 -12.99 -18.05 -9.42
CA HIS A 113 -13.49 -19.43 -9.53
C HIS A 113 -13.11 -20.07 -10.87
N GLN A 114 -11.89 -20.61 -10.97
CA GLN A 114 -11.53 -21.56 -12.02
C GLN A 114 -10.77 -22.75 -11.42
N ALA A 115 -11.03 -23.94 -11.96
CA ALA A 115 -10.51 -25.20 -11.42
C ALA A 115 -8.97 -25.34 -11.44
N ASN A 116 -8.26 -24.45 -12.15
CA ASN A 116 -6.83 -24.54 -12.41
C ASN A 116 -5.97 -23.57 -11.59
N PHE A 117 -6.56 -22.73 -10.75
CA PHE A 117 -5.82 -21.83 -9.87
C PHE A 117 -6.16 -22.01 -8.39
N LEU A 118 -5.16 -21.78 -7.54
CA LEU A 118 -5.26 -21.81 -6.09
C LEU A 118 -4.95 -20.43 -5.55
N VAL A 119 -5.91 -19.81 -4.86
CA VAL A 119 -5.71 -18.50 -4.25
C VAL A 119 -4.77 -18.63 -3.05
N ALA A 120 -3.64 -17.93 -3.08
CA ALA A 120 -2.74 -17.82 -1.94
C ALA A 120 -3.21 -16.65 -1.08
N ARG A 121 -4.08 -16.93 -0.09
CA ARG A 121 -4.68 -15.90 0.78
C ARG A 121 -3.64 -15.26 1.71
N ASN A 122 -3.95 -14.08 2.22
CA ASN A 122 -3.21 -13.49 3.34
C ASN A 122 -3.49 -14.24 4.66
N ALA A 123 -2.88 -13.81 5.76
CA ALA A 123 -3.03 -14.43 7.08
C ALA A 123 -4.28 -13.95 7.85
N GLY A 124 -5.12 -13.12 7.22
CA GLY A 124 -6.33 -12.56 7.79
C GLY A 124 -7.38 -13.61 8.15
N ILE A 125 -8.35 -13.17 8.97
CA ILE A 125 -9.35 -14.04 9.58
C ILE A 125 -10.59 -14.29 8.70
N CYS A 126 -10.83 -13.45 7.70
CA CYS A 126 -12.07 -13.49 6.90
C CYS A 126 -12.17 -14.75 6.03
N ASN A 127 -13.29 -15.48 6.15
CA ASN A 127 -13.55 -16.68 5.35
C ASN A 127 -13.75 -16.35 3.87
N HIS A 128 -14.36 -15.20 3.59
CA HIS A 128 -14.68 -14.72 2.25
C HIS A 128 -14.21 -13.27 2.10
N GLY A 129 -13.86 -12.88 0.87
CA GLY A 129 -13.32 -11.54 0.60
C GLY A 129 -11.97 -11.29 1.27
N LEU A 130 -11.51 -10.04 1.15
CA LEU A 130 -10.31 -9.51 1.82
C LEU A 130 -9.05 -10.39 1.71
N ILE A 131 -8.89 -11.09 0.58
CA ILE A 131 -7.80 -12.03 0.31
C ILE A 131 -6.51 -11.36 -0.20
N GLN A 132 -6.60 -10.07 -0.50
CA GLN A 132 -5.54 -9.31 -1.15
C GLN A 132 -4.31 -9.12 -0.26
N TYR A 133 -3.16 -8.97 -0.92
CA TYR A 133 -1.91 -8.62 -0.24
C TYR A 133 -1.69 -7.11 -0.24
N PHE A 134 -2.14 -6.44 -1.31
CA PHE A 134 -1.97 -5.01 -1.52
C PHE A 134 -3.24 -4.40 -2.10
N GLY A 135 -3.38 -3.10 -1.90
CA GLY A 135 -4.46 -2.30 -2.44
C GLY A 135 -5.72 -2.32 -1.57
N LEU A 136 -6.33 -1.15 -1.45
CA LEU A 136 -7.61 -0.92 -0.77
C LEU A 136 -8.42 0.09 -1.58
N GLY A 137 -8.03 1.36 -1.63
CA GLY A 137 -8.84 2.38 -2.31
C GLY A 137 -8.11 3.53 -2.98
N SER A 138 -8.86 4.64 -3.11
CA SER A 138 -8.47 5.90 -3.74
C SER A 138 -7.38 6.67 -2.98
N GLU A 139 -7.15 6.36 -1.70
CA GLU A 139 -6.19 7.02 -0.81
C GLU A 139 -4.72 6.79 -1.21
N THR A 140 -4.46 5.94 -2.19
CA THR A 140 -3.14 5.41 -2.53
C THR A 140 -2.04 6.44 -2.82
N ARG A 141 -2.36 7.70 -3.16
CA ARG A 141 -1.35 8.72 -3.52
C ARG A 141 -0.62 9.32 -2.32
N LYS A 142 -1.27 9.40 -1.16
CA LYS A 142 -0.67 9.98 0.07
C LYS A 142 -0.65 8.99 1.25
N THR A 143 -0.87 7.71 0.98
CA THR A 143 -0.69 6.64 1.96
C THR A 143 0.67 5.99 1.75
N ALA A 144 1.52 6.00 2.77
CA ALA A 144 2.83 5.36 2.71
C ALA A 144 2.68 3.82 2.70
N THR A 145 3.41 3.14 1.83
CA THR A 145 3.34 1.66 1.74
C THR A 145 4.72 1.00 1.82
N TYR A 146 5.74 1.78 2.21
CA TYR A 146 7.09 1.25 2.39
C TYR A 146 7.15 0.28 3.57
N ILE A 147 8.04 -0.71 3.47
CA ILE A 147 8.28 -1.70 4.51
C ILE A 147 9.72 -1.50 5.03
N PRO A 148 9.92 -1.19 6.32
CA PRO A 148 11.25 -0.96 6.86
C PRO A 148 12.10 -2.24 6.88
N ASP A 149 13.42 -2.10 6.85
CA ASP A 149 14.33 -3.21 7.12
C ASP A 149 14.27 -3.63 8.60
N PRO A 150 14.51 -4.92 8.92
CA PRO A 150 14.87 -6.02 8.03
C PRO A 150 13.66 -6.76 7.43
N TYR A 151 12.47 -6.17 7.44
CA TYR A 151 11.23 -6.87 7.12
C TYR A 151 10.91 -6.90 5.63
N GLY A 152 10.06 -7.83 5.20
CA GLY A 152 9.54 -7.86 3.84
C GLY A 152 8.36 -8.80 3.67
N ILE A 153 7.51 -8.53 2.69
CA ILE A 153 6.48 -9.49 2.28
C ILE A 153 7.14 -10.48 1.33
N GLU A 154 7.24 -11.73 1.77
CA GLU A 154 7.87 -12.82 1.02
C GLU A 154 6.98 -13.28 -0.12
N ILE A 155 7.55 -13.40 -1.32
CA ILE A 155 6.86 -13.94 -2.49
C ILE A 155 7.79 -14.91 -3.23
N GLY A 156 7.22 -15.81 -4.02
CA GLY A 156 7.98 -16.75 -4.83
C GLY A 156 8.83 -17.75 -4.03
N ASN A 157 8.49 -18.02 -2.77
CA ASN A 157 9.16 -19.02 -1.95
C ASN A 157 8.90 -20.43 -2.52
N PRO A 158 9.94 -21.15 -3.00
CA PRO A 158 9.77 -22.48 -3.59
C PRO A 158 9.17 -23.51 -2.64
N ALA A 159 9.29 -23.31 -1.31
CA ALA A 159 8.71 -24.21 -0.32
C ALA A 159 7.19 -24.02 -0.14
N GLU A 160 6.63 -22.87 -0.54
CA GLU A 160 5.19 -22.58 -0.45
C GLU A 160 4.43 -22.89 -1.74
N ILE A 161 5.12 -22.88 -2.88
CA ILE A 161 4.51 -23.11 -4.19
C ILE A 161 4.23 -24.61 -4.36
N PRO A 162 2.97 -25.04 -4.58
CA PRO A 162 2.65 -26.44 -4.76
C PRO A 162 3.34 -27.07 -5.99
N ASP A 163 3.66 -28.36 -5.89
CA ASP A 163 4.27 -29.11 -7.00
C ASP A 163 3.41 -29.04 -8.27
N GLY A 164 4.06 -28.68 -9.39
CA GLY A 164 3.38 -28.52 -10.67
C GLY A 164 2.63 -27.20 -10.84
N TYR A 165 2.76 -26.26 -9.91
CA TYR A 165 2.22 -24.90 -10.02
C TYR A 165 3.31 -23.84 -10.17
N GLU A 166 2.93 -22.68 -10.66
CA GLU A 166 3.73 -21.46 -10.67
C GLU A 166 2.96 -20.31 -10.00
N GLU A 167 3.70 -19.43 -9.31
CA GLU A 167 3.11 -18.24 -8.70
C GLU A 167 2.85 -17.13 -9.72
N LYS A 168 1.66 -16.56 -9.64
CA LYS A 168 1.18 -15.45 -10.44
C LYS A 168 0.43 -14.43 -9.59
N TRP A 169 0.23 -13.25 -10.18
CA TRP A 169 -0.40 -12.12 -9.54
C TRP A 169 -1.58 -11.64 -10.38
N LEU A 170 -2.69 -11.39 -9.70
CA LEU A 170 -3.89 -10.81 -10.26
C LEU A 170 -4.05 -9.39 -9.73
N LEU A 171 -4.44 -8.47 -10.60
CA LEU A 171 -4.88 -7.12 -10.25
C LEU A 171 -6.36 -6.98 -10.56
N ASN A 172 -7.18 -6.69 -9.56
CA ASN A 172 -8.51 -6.17 -9.78
C ASN A 172 -8.51 -4.65 -9.66
N VAL A 173 -9.19 -3.97 -10.58
CA VAL A 173 -9.32 -2.51 -10.64
C VAL A 173 -10.79 -2.16 -10.82
N HIS A 174 -11.35 -1.47 -9.83
CA HIS A 174 -12.69 -0.92 -9.87
C HIS A 174 -12.62 0.61 -9.96
N ALA A 175 -13.01 1.14 -11.11
CA ALA A 175 -12.98 2.56 -11.42
C ALA A 175 -14.32 3.05 -11.99
N ILE A 176 -14.71 4.26 -11.58
CA ILE A 176 -15.98 4.90 -11.94
C ILE A 176 -15.68 6.25 -12.58
N ASP A 177 -16.13 6.46 -13.81
CA ASP A 177 -16.05 7.78 -14.45
C ASP A 177 -17.16 8.68 -13.90
N THR A 178 -16.81 9.69 -13.13
CA THR A 178 -17.77 10.58 -12.47
C THR A 178 -17.98 11.89 -13.22
N ARG A 179 -17.41 12.03 -14.43
CA ARG A 179 -17.61 13.20 -15.29
C ARG A 179 -19.08 13.27 -15.71
N GLY A 180 -19.70 14.41 -15.42
CA GLY A 180 -21.11 14.63 -15.75
C GLY A 180 -22.12 13.90 -14.87
N ALA A 181 -21.68 13.18 -13.82
CA ALA A 181 -22.58 12.54 -12.88
C ALA A 181 -23.58 13.54 -12.27
N ALA A 182 -24.84 13.12 -12.16
CA ALA A 182 -25.90 13.91 -11.54
C ALA A 182 -25.61 14.13 -10.04
N GLN A 183 -25.14 13.09 -9.36
CA GLN A 183 -24.73 13.11 -7.95
C GLN A 183 -23.41 12.35 -7.80
N ARG A 184 -22.28 13.07 -7.78
CA ARG A 184 -20.94 12.46 -7.74
C ARG A 184 -20.75 11.54 -6.53
N LEU A 185 -21.06 12.02 -5.33
CA LEU A 185 -20.90 11.23 -4.11
C LEU A 185 -21.76 9.96 -4.15
N GLY A 186 -23.01 10.08 -4.59
CA GLY A 186 -23.88 8.90 -4.72
C GLY A 186 -23.37 7.88 -5.74
N CYS A 187 -22.72 8.31 -6.82
CA CYS A 187 -22.05 7.38 -7.75
C CYS A 187 -20.86 6.69 -7.07
N THR A 188 -20.02 7.43 -6.35
CA THR A 188 -18.84 6.85 -5.67
C THR A 188 -19.19 5.94 -4.50
N GLU A 189 -20.37 6.14 -3.90
CA GLU A 189 -20.97 5.28 -2.86
C GLU A 189 -21.87 4.17 -3.45
N CYS A 190 -21.87 4.03 -4.77
CA CYS A 190 -22.61 2.99 -5.49
C CYS A 190 -24.10 2.91 -5.13
N ARG A 191 -24.78 4.05 -5.00
CA ARG A 191 -26.21 4.09 -4.70
C ARG A 191 -27.05 3.49 -5.83
N CYS A 192 -27.83 2.46 -5.52
CA CYS A 192 -28.53 1.65 -6.52
C CYS A 192 -29.52 2.45 -7.38
N ASP A 193 -30.15 3.48 -6.80
CA ASP A 193 -31.08 4.36 -7.53
C ASP A 193 -30.40 5.18 -8.62
N LEU A 194 -29.12 5.52 -8.45
CA LEU A 194 -28.34 6.25 -9.47
C LEU A 194 -27.84 5.34 -10.58
N TYR A 195 -27.70 4.03 -10.34
CA TYR A 195 -27.30 3.05 -11.35
C TYR A 195 -28.50 2.39 -12.05
N ASN A 196 -29.71 2.60 -11.54
CA ASN A 196 -30.94 2.00 -12.04
C ASN A 196 -30.85 0.47 -12.14
N VAL A 197 -30.36 -0.15 -11.07
CA VAL A 197 -30.18 -1.61 -10.95
C VAL A 197 -31.05 -2.18 -9.86
N THR A 198 -31.53 -3.40 -10.07
CA THR A 198 -32.35 -4.16 -9.11
C THR A 198 -31.83 -5.58 -8.88
N VAL A 199 -30.78 -5.97 -9.60
CA VAL A 199 -30.09 -7.25 -9.47
C VAL A 199 -28.58 -7.01 -9.38
N ASP A 200 -27.85 -7.94 -8.78
CA ASP A 200 -26.39 -7.92 -8.71
C ASP A 200 -25.72 -8.45 -10.00
N GLU A 201 -24.39 -8.55 -9.99
CA GLU A 201 -23.59 -9.04 -11.13
C GLU A 201 -23.88 -10.51 -11.52
N TYR A 202 -24.50 -11.28 -10.63
CA TYR A 202 -24.91 -12.67 -10.83
C TYR A 202 -26.39 -12.81 -11.18
N ASN A 203 -27.05 -11.70 -11.51
CA ASN A 203 -28.49 -11.59 -11.76
C ASN A 203 -29.36 -12.02 -10.56
N GLN A 204 -28.85 -11.95 -9.33
CA GLN A 204 -29.65 -12.18 -8.14
C GLN A 204 -30.36 -10.89 -7.72
N PRO A 205 -31.65 -10.95 -7.35
CA PRO A 205 -32.37 -9.78 -6.84
C PRO A 205 -31.69 -9.16 -5.62
N LEU A 206 -31.53 -7.84 -5.63
CA LEU A 206 -31.06 -7.10 -4.47
C LEU A 206 -32.09 -7.14 -3.36
N LYS A 207 -31.64 -7.17 -2.10
CA LYS A 207 -32.55 -7.06 -0.96
C LYS A 207 -33.23 -5.68 -0.97
N PRO A 208 -34.50 -5.56 -0.56
CA PRO A 208 -35.21 -4.29 -0.58
C PRO A 208 -34.56 -3.16 0.24
N ASP A 209 -33.82 -3.51 1.28
CA ASP A 209 -33.09 -2.60 2.17
C ASP A 209 -31.64 -2.33 1.72
N TYR A 210 -31.16 -3.01 0.67
CA TYR A 210 -29.85 -2.76 0.08
C TYR A 210 -29.91 -1.60 -0.90
N ILE A 211 -29.59 -0.40 -0.41
CA ILE A 211 -29.76 0.87 -1.13
C ILE A 211 -28.49 1.38 -1.82
N GLY A 212 -27.33 0.79 -1.54
CA GLY A 212 -26.07 1.14 -2.19
C GLY A 212 -24.89 0.33 -1.69
N GLY A 213 -23.90 0.15 -2.57
CA GLY A 213 -22.68 -0.61 -2.31
C GLY A 213 -22.23 -1.46 -3.50
N LEU A 214 -21.31 -2.39 -3.23
CA LEU A 214 -20.64 -3.29 -4.18
C LEU A 214 -21.58 -3.94 -5.20
N TYR A 215 -22.80 -4.32 -4.82
CA TYR A 215 -23.75 -4.99 -5.71
C TYR A 215 -24.44 -4.07 -6.71
N CYS A 216 -24.26 -2.75 -6.61
CA CYS A 216 -24.97 -1.78 -7.44
C CYS A 216 -24.11 -1.10 -8.51
N CYS A 217 -22.79 -1.22 -8.42
CA CYS A 217 -21.83 -0.63 -9.36
C CYS A 217 -20.88 -1.70 -9.92
N TYR A 218 -21.41 -2.81 -10.42
CA TYR A 218 -20.60 -3.84 -11.07
C TYR A 218 -20.19 -3.44 -12.50
N ASP A 219 -19.34 -4.26 -13.15
CA ASP A 219 -18.76 -3.94 -14.46
C ASP A 219 -19.84 -3.58 -15.50
N LYS A 220 -19.57 -2.55 -16.31
CA LYS A 220 -20.45 -2.03 -17.39
C LYS A 220 -21.75 -1.38 -16.94
N THR A 221 -22.02 -1.27 -15.64
CA THR A 221 -23.09 -0.38 -15.14
C THR A 221 -22.74 1.08 -15.44
N GLN A 222 -23.74 1.95 -15.38
CA GLN A 222 -23.57 3.38 -15.65
C GLN A 222 -24.36 4.21 -14.65
N CYS A 223 -23.68 5.09 -13.93
CA CYS A 223 -24.30 6.03 -13.02
C CYS A 223 -25.04 7.13 -13.80
N LEU A 224 -26.13 7.63 -13.19
CA LEU A 224 -26.96 8.69 -13.71
C LEU A 224 -26.14 9.95 -14.04
N LEU A 225 -26.30 10.42 -15.28
CA LEU A 225 -25.68 11.64 -15.78
C LEU A 225 -26.64 12.83 -15.72
N LYS A 226 -26.08 14.04 -15.70
CA LYS A 226 -26.83 15.27 -15.97
C LYS A 226 -27.39 15.23 -17.39
N GLN A 227 -28.61 15.71 -17.55
CA GLN A 227 -29.30 15.74 -18.85
C GLN A 227 -28.44 16.46 -19.90
N GLY A 228 -28.26 15.81 -21.06
CA GLY A 228 -27.50 16.35 -22.19
C GLY A 228 -25.98 16.35 -22.01
N PHE A 229 -25.44 15.73 -20.95
CA PHE A 229 -23.99 15.59 -20.80
C PHE A 229 -23.45 14.49 -21.70
N GLU A 230 -22.50 14.86 -22.56
CA GLU A 230 -21.73 13.93 -23.37
C GLU A 230 -20.25 14.19 -23.15
N SER A 231 -19.46 13.11 -23.13
CA SER A 231 -18.00 13.24 -23.12
C SER A 231 -17.37 12.06 -23.84
N PRO A 232 -16.20 12.26 -24.48
CA PRO A 232 -15.49 11.16 -25.11
C PRO A 232 -15.07 10.12 -24.07
N ARG A 233 -15.07 8.86 -24.53
CA ARG A 233 -14.43 7.77 -23.78
C ARG A 233 -12.93 8.04 -23.66
N ARG A 234 -12.35 7.60 -22.56
CA ARG A 234 -10.93 7.68 -22.28
C ARG A 234 -10.35 6.30 -22.08
N ASN A 235 -9.10 6.15 -22.49
CA ASN A 235 -8.28 5.01 -22.15
C ASN A 235 -7.53 5.36 -20.87
N LEU A 236 -7.57 4.44 -19.92
CA LEU A 236 -6.97 4.57 -18.61
C LEU A 236 -6.19 3.32 -18.29
N TYR A 237 -5.21 3.46 -17.41
CA TYR A 237 -4.32 2.39 -16.98
C TYR A 237 -4.08 2.50 -15.49
N MET A 238 -3.94 1.36 -14.83
CA MET A 238 -3.34 1.34 -13.50
C MET A 238 -1.82 1.35 -13.66
N ARG A 239 -1.18 2.46 -13.28
CA ARG A 239 0.28 2.54 -13.14
C ARG A 239 0.64 2.07 -11.74
N TYR A 240 1.57 1.15 -11.62
CA TYR A 240 2.04 0.70 -10.32
C TYR A 240 3.55 0.60 -10.26
N THR A 241 4.11 0.95 -9.10
CA THR A 241 5.53 0.91 -8.80
C THR A 241 5.75 -0.10 -7.69
N VAL A 242 6.62 -1.07 -7.95
CA VAL A 242 7.00 -2.09 -6.97
C VAL A 242 8.48 -1.94 -6.65
N LYS A 243 8.82 -2.01 -5.37
CA LYS A 243 10.21 -2.11 -4.91
C LYS A 243 10.42 -3.44 -4.20
N TRP A 244 11.54 -4.10 -4.48
CA TRP A 244 11.85 -5.40 -3.88
C TRP A 244 13.36 -5.66 -3.78
N VAL A 245 13.73 -6.63 -2.97
CA VAL A 245 15.10 -7.15 -2.84
C VAL A 245 15.11 -8.66 -3.03
N ASP A 246 16.24 -9.23 -3.44
CA ASP A 246 16.41 -10.68 -3.48
C ASP A 246 16.26 -11.25 -2.05
N TRP A 247 15.55 -12.36 -1.91
CA TRP A 247 15.34 -12.97 -0.59
C TRP A 247 16.66 -13.39 0.05
N ARG A 248 16.78 -13.18 1.36
CA ARG A 248 17.93 -13.57 2.19
C ARG A 248 17.44 -14.01 3.56
N ASN A 249 18.14 -14.93 4.19
CA ASN A 249 17.79 -15.43 5.54
C ASN A 249 17.83 -14.33 6.63
N SER A 250 18.43 -13.17 6.33
CA SER A 250 18.42 -12.00 7.21
C SER A 250 17.11 -11.21 7.15
N ILE A 251 16.25 -11.46 6.16
CA ILE A 251 14.97 -10.79 6.01
C ILE A 251 13.92 -11.49 6.88
N SER A 252 13.16 -10.71 7.63
CA SER A 252 12.06 -11.24 8.44
C SER A 252 10.74 -11.18 7.64
N PRO A 253 10.10 -12.32 7.33
CA PRO A 253 8.83 -12.34 6.61
C PRO A 253 7.72 -11.66 7.42
N LEU A 254 6.83 -10.98 6.71
CA LEU A 254 5.64 -10.35 7.27
C LEU A 254 4.38 -11.11 6.92
N LYS A 255 3.52 -11.29 7.92
CA LYS A 255 2.13 -11.70 7.74
C LYS A 255 1.25 -10.48 7.56
N ILE A 256 0.28 -10.60 6.67
CA ILE A 256 -0.70 -9.56 6.34
C ILE A 256 -2.02 -9.92 6.99
N TYR A 257 -2.57 -9.00 7.78
CA TYR A 257 -3.91 -9.12 8.34
C TYR A 257 -4.76 -7.93 7.90
N ILE A 258 -5.98 -8.23 7.46
CA ILE A 258 -7.00 -7.23 7.14
C ILE A 258 -8.21 -7.53 8.02
N PHE A 259 -8.58 -6.57 8.85
CA PHE A 259 -9.75 -6.64 9.71
C PHE A 259 -10.88 -5.80 9.13
N ASP A 260 -12.11 -6.19 9.41
CA ASP A 260 -13.32 -5.54 8.89
C ASP A 260 -14.28 -5.28 10.04
N VAL A 261 -14.65 -4.01 10.26
CA VAL A 261 -15.56 -3.61 11.34
C VAL A 261 -16.97 -4.19 11.21
N THR A 262 -17.32 -4.73 10.04
CA THR A 262 -18.60 -5.39 9.81
C THR A 262 -18.57 -6.89 10.14
N ASP A 263 -17.41 -7.45 10.51
CA ASP A 263 -17.29 -8.88 10.74
C ASP A 263 -18.24 -9.38 11.83
N THR A 264 -18.97 -10.44 11.49
CA THR A 264 -19.82 -11.19 12.42
C THR A 264 -19.19 -12.54 12.64
N TRP A 265 -18.79 -12.81 13.88
CA TRP A 265 -18.25 -14.11 14.28
C TRP A 265 -18.67 -14.44 15.72
N GLU A 266 -18.66 -15.73 16.05
CA GLU A 266 -18.90 -16.21 17.41
C GLU A 266 -17.64 -16.88 17.94
N LYS A 267 -17.29 -16.56 19.19
CA LYS A 267 -16.20 -17.24 19.89
C LYS A 267 -16.67 -18.66 20.23
N SER A 268 -16.12 -19.65 19.54
CA SER A 268 -16.49 -21.05 19.78
C SER A 268 -16.29 -21.42 21.25
N ASP A 269 -17.31 -22.00 21.88
CA ASP A 269 -17.20 -22.53 23.24
C ASP A 269 -16.01 -23.49 23.36
N LYS A 270 -15.24 -23.34 24.45
CA LYS A 270 -14.03 -24.13 24.76
C LYS A 270 -14.26 -25.66 24.78
N SER A 271 -15.50 -26.12 24.73
CA SER A 271 -15.91 -27.53 24.73
C SER A 271 -15.91 -28.18 23.34
N LYS A 272 -15.81 -27.42 22.24
CA LYS A 272 -15.73 -27.96 20.88
C LYS A 272 -14.28 -27.99 20.40
N LYS A 273 -13.76 -29.20 20.20
CA LYS A 273 -12.35 -29.53 19.86
C LYS A 273 -11.86 -29.01 18.49
N ALA A 274 -12.64 -28.17 17.81
CA ALA A 274 -12.27 -27.56 16.53
C ALA A 274 -12.53 -26.05 16.62
N LEU A 275 -11.45 -25.27 16.51
CA LEU A 275 -11.45 -23.81 16.43
C LEU A 275 -12.00 -23.37 15.06
N SER A 276 -13.27 -23.63 14.79
CA SER A 276 -13.97 -23.12 13.60
C SER A 276 -14.64 -21.80 13.97
N THR A 277 -13.86 -20.72 14.04
CA THR A 277 -14.41 -19.35 14.15
C THR A 277 -14.72 -18.85 12.75
N ASN A 278 -15.98 -18.98 12.31
CA ASN A 278 -16.39 -18.45 11.02
C ASN A 278 -16.48 -16.93 11.08
N HIS A 279 -15.57 -16.24 10.40
CA HIS A 279 -15.58 -14.79 10.21
C HIS A 279 -16.21 -14.48 8.85
N HIS A 280 -17.30 -13.72 8.87
CA HIS A 280 -18.08 -13.45 7.66
C HIS A 280 -17.54 -12.26 6.88
N CYS A 281 -17.05 -11.21 7.55
CA CYS A 281 -16.54 -9.96 6.96
C CYS A 281 -17.40 -9.43 5.79
N HIS A 282 -18.43 -8.64 6.09
CA HIS A 282 -19.39 -8.14 5.07
C HIS A 282 -18.83 -7.03 4.17
N ILE A 283 -17.60 -6.56 4.43
CA ILE A 283 -16.80 -5.58 3.67
C ILE A 283 -17.32 -4.15 3.76
N GLU A 284 -18.62 -3.95 3.57
CA GLU A 284 -19.25 -2.65 3.50
C GLU A 284 -20.50 -2.55 4.40
N TYR A 285 -20.87 -1.31 4.74
CA TYR A 285 -22.09 -1.03 5.49
C TYR A 285 -22.66 0.34 5.13
N THR A 286 -23.88 0.60 5.61
CA THR A 286 -24.53 1.91 5.50
C THR A 286 -24.37 2.68 6.81
N VAL A 287 -23.98 3.94 6.70
CA VAL A 287 -24.02 4.91 7.80
C VAL A 287 -25.29 5.73 7.65
N GLU A 288 -26.17 5.66 8.65
CA GLU A 288 -27.42 6.39 8.66
C GLU A 288 -27.20 7.87 9.01
N ALA A 289 -28.05 8.74 8.45
CA ALA A 289 -28.02 10.16 8.80
C ALA A 289 -28.50 10.37 10.24
N CYS A 290 -27.80 11.22 10.99
CA CYS A 290 -28.24 11.68 12.31
C CYS A 290 -29.50 12.54 12.21
N ALA A 291 -30.23 12.67 13.33
CA ALA A 291 -31.42 13.52 13.39
C ALA A 291 -31.07 15.01 13.14
N THR A 292 -31.93 15.71 12.41
CA THR A 292 -31.75 17.11 11.96
C THR A 292 -31.57 18.13 13.07
N ASP A 293 -31.94 17.77 14.30
CA ASP A 293 -32.04 18.68 15.45
C ASP A 293 -30.76 18.65 16.31
N MET A 294 -29.79 17.81 15.94
CA MET A 294 -28.49 17.71 16.60
C MET A 294 -27.46 18.61 15.92
N ASN A 295 -26.51 19.15 16.70
CA ASN A 295 -25.38 19.86 16.12
C ASN A 295 -24.62 18.92 15.16
N LYS A 296 -24.47 19.29 13.88
CA LYS A 296 -23.85 18.45 12.85
C LYS A 296 -22.42 17.99 13.21
N GLU A 297 -21.73 18.77 14.04
CA GLU A 297 -20.40 18.46 14.56
C GLU A 297 -20.39 17.27 15.56
N ALA A 298 -21.54 16.91 16.13
CA ALA A 298 -21.70 15.75 17.02
C ALA A 298 -22.17 14.48 16.30
N CYS A 299 -22.44 14.53 14.98
CA CYS A 299 -22.95 13.41 14.21
C CYS A 299 -21.83 12.45 13.79
N VAL A 300 -21.58 11.44 14.63
CA VAL A 300 -20.61 10.37 14.39
C VAL A 300 -21.27 9.00 14.49
N ASP A 301 -21.17 8.18 13.46
CA ASP A 301 -21.44 6.74 13.52
C ASP A 301 -20.19 6.04 14.05
N TYR A 302 -20.34 5.37 15.19
CA TYR A 302 -19.28 4.64 15.88
C TYR A 302 -19.53 3.14 15.73
N ARG A 303 -18.56 2.43 15.13
CA ARG A 303 -18.57 0.97 15.03
C ARG A 303 -17.39 0.39 15.78
N ARG A 304 -17.63 -0.66 16.56
CA ARG A 304 -16.59 -1.42 17.24
C ARG A 304 -16.87 -2.91 17.15
N ILE A 305 -15.83 -3.67 16.86
CA ILE A 305 -15.83 -5.13 16.98
C ILE A 305 -14.63 -5.59 17.79
N SER A 306 -14.67 -6.85 18.23
CA SER A 306 -13.52 -7.57 18.75
C SER A 306 -13.13 -8.70 17.81
N VAL A 307 -11.85 -8.99 17.65
CA VAL A 307 -11.31 -10.12 16.86
C VAL A 307 -10.22 -10.79 17.67
N VAL A 308 -10.14 -12.12 17.62
CA VAL A 308 -9.05 -12.87 18.26
C VAL A 308 -7.93 -13.11 17.25
N MET A 309 -6.71 -12.68 17.59
CA MET A 309 -5.55 -12.82 16.70
C MET A 309 -5.11 -14.29 16.60
N PRO A 310 -5.10 -14.93 15.41
CA PRO A 310 -4.70 -16.33 15.27
C PRO A 310 -3.22 -16.59 15.62
N THR A 311 -2.36 -15.66 15.21
CA THR A 311 -0.93 -15.68 15.53
C THR A 311 -0.48 -14.23 15.72
N GLY A 312 0.09 -13.94 16.88
CA GLY A 312 0.62 -12.65 17.23
C GLY A 312 2.01 -12.40 16.66
N GLY A 313 2.57 -11.24 16.99
CA GLY A 313 3.82 -10.78 16.41
C GLY A 313 4.12 -9.32 16.74
N ASP A 314 5.22 -8.82 16.19
CA ASP A 314 5.55 -7.40 16.27
C ASP A 314 4.83 -6.66 15.15
N VAL A 315 4.10 -5.61 15.47
CA VAL A 315 3.41 -4.79 14.48
C VAL A 315 4.41 -3.85 13.83
N ILE A 316 4.62 -4.02 12.52
CA ILE A 316 5.61 -3.27 11.75
C ILE A 316 4.97 -2.12 10.97
N TYR A 317 3.72 -2.31 10.56
CA TYR A 317 2.95 -1.33 9.80
C TYR A 317 1.47 -1.46 10.12
N GLY A 318 0.74 -0.36 10.10
CA GLY A 318 -0.72 -0.36 10.18
C GLY A 318 -1.35 0.82 9.44
N VAL A 319 -2.49 0.59 8.81
CA VAL A 319 -3.27 1.63 8.13
C VAL A 319 -4.73 1.21 8.06
N ALA A 320 -5.65 2.17 8.15
CA ALA A 320 -7.06 1.94 7.89
C ALA A 320 -7.42 2.29 6.44
N HIS A 321 -8.52 1.73 5.97
CA HIS A 321 -9.18 2.15 4.75
C HIS A 321 -10.62 2.54 5.04
N GLN A 322 -10.98 3.73 4.57
CA GLN A 322 -12.30 4.33 4.69
C GLN A 322 -12.65 5.05 3.39
N HIS A 323 -13.94 5.16 3.10
CA HIS A 323 -14.50 5.97 2.03
C HIS A 323 -14.82 7.39 2.52
N THR A 324 -15.19 8.27 1.59
CA THR A 324 -15.66 9.63 1.89
C THR A 324 -16.71 9.62 3.00
N GLY A 325 -16.54 10.49 4.00
CA GLY A 325 -17.31 10.48 5.24
C GLY A 325 -16.54 9.86 6.41
N GLY A 326 -15.47 9.10 6.15
CA GLY A 326 -14.59 8.56 7.19
C GLY A 326 -13.97 9.67 8.03
N ILE A 327 -13.93 9.46 9.36
CA ILE A 327 -13.30 10.36 10.35
C ILE A 327 -11.98 9.77 10.84
N GLY A 328 -11.89 8.45 10.90
CA GLY A 328 -10.71 7.72 11.35
C GLY A 328 -11.07 6.37 11.92
N SER A 329 -10.04 5.56 12.11
CA SER A 329 -10.15 4.21 12.65
C SER A 329 -8.95 3.92 13.54
N ALA A 330 -9.15 3.03 14.51
CA ALA A 330 -8.09 2.63 15.43
C ALA A 330 -8.22 1.17 15.82
N LEU A 331 -7.07 0.54 16.02
CA LEU A 331 -6.92 -0.82 16.51
C LEU A 331 -6.32 -0.79 17.91
N TYR A 332 -6.95 -1.50 18.84
CA TYR A 332 -6.56 -1.56 20.24
C TYR A 332 -6.25 -2.99 20.68
N GLY A 333 -5.31 -3.15 21.61
CA GLY A 333 -5.08 -4.41 22.31
C GLY A 333 -6.13 -4.67 23.38
N GLU A 334 -6.11 -5.89 23.94
CA GLU A 334 -7.08 -6.30 24.97
C GLU A 334 -6.97 -5.46 26.25
N ASP A 335 -5.77 -4.97 26.54
CA ASP A 335 -5.42 -4.09 27.66
C ASP A 335 -5.76 -2.61 27.40
N GLY A 336 -6.37 -2.28 26.26
CA GLY A 336 -6.74 -0.92 25.88
C GLY A 336 -5.60 -0.10 25.27
N ARG A 337 -4.41 -0.66 25.09
CA ARG A 337 -3.32 0.05 24.41
C ARG A 337 -3.68 0.33 22.95
N VAL A 338 -3.26 1.48 22.43
CA VAL A 338 -3.38 1.78 21.01
C VAL A 338 -2.31 0.98 20.26
N ILE A 339 -2.74 0.09 19.36
CA ILE A 339 -1.84 -0.59 18.43
C ILE A 339 -1.51 0.33 17.25
N CYS A 340 -2.54 0.91 16.66
CA CYS A 340 -2.42 1.88 15.58
C CYS A 340 -3.68 2.73 15.48
N SER A 341 -3.53 4.01 15.16
CA SER A 341 -4.61 4.91 14.77
C SER A 341 -4.33 5.48 13.40
N SER A 342 -5.33 5.47 12.53
CA SER A 342 -5.25 5.87 11.14
C SER A 342 -6.36 6.86 10.82
N THR A 343 -5.99 8.01 10.30
CA THR A 343 -6.87 9.15 10.02
C THR A 343 -6.83 9.51 8.54
N PRO A 344 -7.97 9.86 7.92
CA PRO A 344 -8.02 10.25 6.52
C PRO A 344 -7.45 11.65 6.31
N THR A 345 -6.75 11.81 5.19
CA THR A 345 -6.37 13.10 4.62
C THR A 345 -7.34 13.42 3.49
N TYR A 346 -8.09 14.50 3.64
CA TYR A 346 -8.97 15.01 2.58
C TYR A 346 -8.22 16.01 1.69
N GLY A 347 -8.51 15.98 0.39
CA GLY A 347 -8.01 17.00 -0.53
C GLY A 347 -8.74 18.33 -0.38
N GLU A 348 -8.15 19.39 -0.92
CA GLU A 348 -8.69 20.77 -0.86
C GLU A 348 -8.75 21.47 -2.22
N GLY A 349 -8.20 20.86 -3.27
CA GLY A 349 -8.07 21.40 -4.62
C GLY A 349 -8.70 20.52 -5.70
N LYS A 350 -8.18 20.62 -6.92
CA LYS A 350 -8.65 19.84 -8.09
C LYS A 350 -7.58 18.89 -8.65
N GLU A 351 -6.32 19.12 -8.31
CA GLU A 351 -5.22 18.31 -8.84
C GLU A 351 -5.25 16.87 -8.30
N ALA A 352 -4.70 15.95 -9.08
CA ALA A 352 -4.59 14.55 -8.69
C ALA A 352 -3.81 14.40 -7.36
N GLY A 353 -4.44 13.77 -6.36
CA GLY A 353 -3.89 13.65 -5.00
C GLY A 353 -4.18 14.82 -4.08
N ASN A 354 -5.00 15.79 -4.50
CA ASN A 354 -5.49 16.88 -3.66
C ASN A 354 -6.96 17.21 -3.95
N GLU A 355 -7.79 16.24 -4.31
CA GLU A 355 -9.16 16.45 -4.75
C GLU A 355 -10.10 16.80 -3.58
N ALA A 356 -10.73 17.96 -3.63
CA ALA A 356 -11.64 18.46 -2.60
C ALA A 356 -12.80 17.49 -2.35
N GLY A 357 -12.98 17.10 -1.09
CA GLY A 357 -14.05 16.19 -0.66
C GLY A 357 -13.76 14.70 -0.90
N TYR A 358 -12.55 14.35 -1.33
CA TYR A 358 -12.09 12.96 -1.48
C TYR A 358 -11.01 12.65 -0.42
N ILE A 359 -11.00 11.42 0.05
CA ILE A 359 -9.86 10.89 0.81
C ILE A 359 -8.74 10.63 -0.19
N VAL A 360 -7.64 11.35 -0.03
CA VAL A 360 -6.45 11.28 -0.91
C VAL A 360 -5.27 10.57 -0.25
N GLY A 361 -5.40 10.23 1.03
CA GLY A 361 -4.40 9.55 1.85
C GLY A 361 -4.97 9.09 3.18
N MET A 362 -4.30 8.14 3.82
CA MET A 362 -4.54 7.70 5.19
C MET A 362 -3.23 7.75 5.97
N SER A 363 -3.27 8.18 7.23
CA SER A 363 -2.09 8.19 8.09
C SER A 363 -1.68 6.77 8.48
N THR A 364 -0.40 6.45 8.33
CA THR A 364 0.15 5.11 8.57
C THR A 364 0.90 5.05 9.89
N CYS A 365 0.79 3.93 10.59
CA CYS A 365 1.60 3.63 11.76
C CYS A 365 2.86 2.86 11.36
N TYR A 366 4.00 3.29 11.88
CA TYR A 366 5.27 2.57 11.85
C TYR A 366 5.82 2.45 13.27
N PRO A 367 5.29 1.52 14.09
CA PRO A 367 5.81 1.30 15.43
C PRO A 367 7.30 0.95 15.39
N LYS A 368 8.04 1.32 16.43
CA LYS A 368 9.40 0.82 16.58
C LYS A 368 9.35 -0.71 16.71
N PRO A 369 10.20 -1.47 16.00
CA PRO A 369 10.29 -2.92 16.16
C PRO A 369 10.30 -3.35 17.63
N GLY A 370 9.46 -4.32 17.98
CA GLY A 370 9.30 -4.83 19.35
C GLY A 370 8.53 -3.92 20.34
N SER A 371 8.17 -2.68 19.96
CA SER A 371 7.44 -1.75 20.87
C SER A 371 5.94 -2.02 20.95
N VAL A 372 5.35 -2.54 19.86
CA VAL A 372 3.94 -2.90 19.78
C VAL A 372 3.86 -4.38 19.41
N ARG A 373 3.56 -5.20 20.41
CA ARG A 373 3.52 -6.66 20.32
C ARG A 373 2.07 -7.12 20.44
N ILE A 374 1.62 -8.02 19.57
CA ILE A 374 0.36 -8.74 19.72
C ILE A 374 0.68 -10.16 20.18
N ALA A 375 -0.02 -10.66 21.20
CA ALA A 375 0.13 -12.05 21.66
C ALA A 375 -0.73 -13.01 20.82
N ASP A 376 -0.32 -14.28 20.77
CA ASP A 376 -1.13 -15.33 20.16
C ASP A 376 -2.46 -15.45 20.91
N GLY A 377 -3.57 -15.41 20.19
CA GLY A 377 -4.90 -15.45 20.77
C GLY A 377 -5.34 -14.18 21.50
N GLU A 378 -4.59 -13.07 21.41
CA GLU A 378 -5.00 -11.79 21.99
C GLU A 378 -6.27 -11.27 21.33
N THR A 379 -7.20 -10.75 22.14
CA THR A 379 -8.39 -10.06 21.62
C THR A 379 -8.01 -8.63 21.22
N LEU A 380 -8.17 -8.29 19.95
CA LEU A 380 -8.02 -6.93 19.44
C LEU A 380 -9.39 -6.27 19.29
N TYR A 381 -9.45 -4.95 19.43
CA TYR A 381 -10.64 -4.16 19.18
C TYR A 381 -10.43 -3.21 18.02
N LEU A 382 -11.21 -3.38 16.96
CA LEU A 382 -11.25 -2.46 15.82
C LEU A 382 -12.38 -1.46 16.01
N VAL A 383 -12.07 -0.17 15.86
CA VAL A 383 -13.02 0.93 15.86
C VAL A 383 -12.99 1.64 14.50
N SER A 384 -14.15 1.96 13.92
CA SER A 384 -14.28 2.79 12.72
C SER A 384 -15.30 3.89 12.99
N ASN A 385 -14.91 5.12 12.70
CA ASN A 385 -15.76 6.30 12.86
C ASN A 385 -16.04 6.95 11.51
N TYR A 386 -17.31 7.29 11.29
CA TYR A 386 -17.79 8.02 10.13
C TYR A 386 -18.63 9.22 10.54
N SER A 387 -18.62 10.26 9.73
CA SER A 387 -19.60 11.34 9.86
C SER A 387 -20.96 10.79 9.48
N SER A 388 -21.94 10.99 10.37
CA SER A 388 -23.35 10.71 10.11
C SER A 388 -24.14 11.98 9.82
N ALA A 389 -23.47 13.11 9.54
CA ALA A 389 -24.14 14.37 9.18
C ALA A 389 -25.01 14.26 7.92
N GLN A 390 -24.73 13.24 7.10
CA GLN A 390 -25.58 12.75 6.02
C GLN A 390 -25.44 11.23 5.95
N ARG A 391 -26.34 10.59 5.20
CA ARG A 391 -26.26 9.15 4.94
C ARG A 391 -25.10 8.85 3.99
N HIS A 392 -24.40 7.76 4.23
CA HIS A 392 -23.40 7.18 3.33
C HIS A 392 -23.70 5.70 3.07
N THR A 393 -23.63 5.25 1.82
CA THR A 393 -23.81 3.84 1.45
C THR A 393 -22.50 3.20 1.00
N GLY A 394 -22.38 1.88 1.14
CA GLY A 394 -21.21 1.15 0.67
C GLY A 394 -19.89 1.63 1.28
N VAL A 395 -19.90 2.11 2.53
CA VAL A 395 -18.67 2.55 3.20
C VAL A 395 -17.93 1.37 3.80
N MET A 396 -16.60 1.47 3.87
CA MET A 396 -15.75 0.41 4.42
C MET A 396 -15.11 0.83 5.75
N GLY A 397 -14.90 -0.13 6.64
CA GLY A 397 -14.19 0.08 7.91
C GLY A 397 -13.09 -0.94 8.08
N LEU A 398 -12.12 -0.93 7.15
CA LEU A 398 -11.06 -1.94 7.09
C LEU A 398 -9.79 -1.47 7.81
N PHE A 399 -9.03 -2.40 8.35
CA PHE A 399 -7.74 -2.13 8.98
C PHE A 399 -6.70 -3.16 8.57
N TYR A 400 -5.65 -2.68 7.90
CA TYR A 400 -4.54 -3.48 7.40
C TYR A 400 -3.35 -3.36 8.35
N ILE A 401 -2.77 -4.49 8.77
CA ILE A 401 -1.51 -4.51 9.54
C ILE A 401 -0.52 -5.51 8.95
N LEU A 402 0.76 -5.17 9.08
CA LEU A 402 1.87 -6.09 8.85
C LEU A 402 2.46 -6.52 10.19
N VAL A 403 2.55 -7.84 10.37
CA VAL A 403 3.00 -8.46 11.61
C VAL A 403 4.19 -9.34 11.31
N ALA A 404 5.31 -9.07 11.97
CA ALA A 404 6.47 -9.96 11.95
C ALA A 404 6.30 -11.03 13.03
N GLU A 405 6.54 -12.29 12.68
CA GLU A 405 6.58 -13.35 13.68
C GLU A 405 7.69 -13.06 14.71
N PRO A 406 7.49 -13.41 16.00
CA PRO A 406 8.58 -13.38 16.96
C PRO A 406 9.71 -14.26 16.44
N LEU A 407 10.90 -13.68 16.27
CA LEU A 407 12.10 -14.50 16.04
C LEU A 407 12.16 -15.54 17.16
N PRO A 408 12.29 -16.85 16.87
CA PRO A 408 12.40 -17.86 17.90
C PRO A 408 13.55 -17.45 18.82
N ASN A 409 13.22 -17.24 20.10
CA ASN A 409 14.07 -16.70 21.18
C ASN A 409 15.58 -16.85 20.91
N THR A 410 16.15 -15.95 20.12
CA THR A 410 17.57 -15.69 20.13
C THR A 410 17.76 -14.58 21.14
N LYS A 411 17.65 -14.95 22.42
CA LYS A 411 18.13 -14.17 23.57
C LYS A 411 19.65 -13.86 23.49
N SER A 412 20.26 -13.93 22.32
CA SER A 412 21.70 -13.85 22.08
C SER A 412 22.07 -12.93 20.90
N SER A 413 21.21 -12.67 19.90
CA SER A 413 21.64 -11.89 18.73
C SER A 413 21.44 -10.37 18.88
N MET A 414 20.44 -9.91 19.65
CA MET A 414 20.29 -8.48 19.94
C MET A 414 21.35 -7.95 20.91
N GLN A 415 21.88 -8.78 21.81
CA GLN A 415 23.06 -8.39 22.61
C GLN A 415 24.31 -8.28 21.74
N ALA A 416 24.49 -9.20 20.79
CA ALA A 416 25.62 -9.13 19.84
C ALA A 416 25.54 -7.91 18.90
N ALA A 417 24.35 -7.54 18.41
CA ALA A 417 24.19 -6.39 17.52
C ALA A 417 24.37 -5.04 18.24
N VAL A 418 23.96 -4.94 19.51
CA VAL A 418 24.15 -3.73 20.33
C VAL A 418 25.62 -3.59 20.78
N GLU A 419 26.32 -4.69 21.06
CA GLU A 419 27.76 -4.64 21.36
C GLU A 419 28.61 -4.25 20.15
N ILE A 420 28.30 -4.75 18.95
CA ILE A 420 29.05 -4.42 17.73
C ILE A 420 28.92 -2.93 17.37
N HIS A 421 27.74 -2.31 17.56
CA HIS A 421 27.58 -0.88 17.29
C HIS A 421 28.24 0.00 18.36
N GLY A 422 28.22 -0.43 19.63
CA GLY A 422 28.89 0.27 20.74
C GLY A 422 30.43 0.22 20.71
N GLU A 423 31.03 -0.85 20.15
CA GLU A 423 32.49 -0.93 19.95
C GLU A 423 32.95 -0.10 18.74
N THR A 424 32.13 0.00 17.70
CA THR A 424 32.47 0.76 16.49
C THR A 424 32.55 2.26 16.78
N GLU A 425 31.62 2.83 17.57
CA GLU A 425 31.67 4.25 17.99
C GLU A 425 32.88 4.57 18.88
N LYS A 426 33.25 3.66 19.81
CA LYS A 426 34.42 3.87 20.68
C LYS A 426 35.74 3.84 19.91
N SER A 427 35.83 3.01 18.87
CA SER A 427 37.02 2.94 18.01
C SER A 427 37.24 4.25 17.24
N THR A 428 36.17 4.89 16.73
CA THR A 428 36.27 6.16 16.01
C THR A 428 36.74 7.32 16.90
N PHE A 429 36.34 7.34 18.18
CA PHE A 429 36.78 8.37 19.14
C PHE A 429 38.26 8.24 19.53
N VAL A 430 38.81 7.02 19.59
CA VAL A 430 40.23 6.80 19.89
C VAL A 430 41.12 7.30 18.75
N TRP A 431 40.73 7.09 17.49
CA TRP A 431 41.50 7.55 16.33
C TRP A 431 41.50 9.09 16.18
N VAL A 432 40.39 9.76 16.51
CA VAL A 432 40.33 11.23 16.52
C VAL A 432 41.25 11.81 17.60
N GLY A 433 41.29 11.21 18.79
CA GLY A 433 42.20 11.64 19.88
C GLY A 433 43.69 11.48 19.53
N VAL A 434 44.06 10.37 18.88
CA VAL A 434 45.45 10.10 18.45
C VAL A 434 45.89 11.09 17.35
N LEU A 435 45.03 11.36 16.37
CA LEU A 435 45.34 12.33 15.29
C LEU A 435 45.48 13.76 15.83
N PHE A 436 44.67 14.16 16.81
CA PHE A 436 44.78 15.47 17.46
C PHE A 436 46.07 15.60 18.29
N GLY A 437 46.46 14.53 19.00
CA GLY A 437 47.70 14.49 19.77
C GLY A 437 48.96 14.60 18.91
N VAL A 438 48.99 13.92 17.75
CA VAL A 438 50.11 14.01 16.79
C VAL A 438 50.20 15.41 16.17
N GLY A 439 49.06 16.03 15.85
CA GLY A 439 49.01 17.40 15.33
C GLY A 439 49.62 18.44 16.30
N ILE A 440 49.27 18.33 17.59
CA ILE A 440 49.82 19.22 18.63
C ILE A 440 51.32 18.99 18.83
N ALA A 441 51.77 17.73 18.85
CA ALA A 441 53.19 17.41 18.99
C ALA A 441 54.02 17.97 17.81
N MET A 442 53.53 17.86 16.58
CA MET A 442 54.19 18.44 15.41
C MET A 442 54.22 19.96 15.44
N ALA A 443 53.16 20.62 15.94
CA ALA A 443 53.15 22.07 16.11
C ALA A 443 54.17 22.54 17.17
N ILE A 444 54.31 21.83 18.28
CA ILE A 444 55.30 22.14 19.33
C ILE A 444 56.73 21.95 18.78
N VAL A 445 56.98 20.88 18.04
CA VAL A 445 58.29 20.65 17.40
C VAL A 445 58.58 21.73 16.36
N PHE A 446 57.60 22.14 15.54
CA PHE A 446 57.76 23.19 14.55
C PHE A 446 58.04 24.56 15.17
N VAL A 447 57.34 24.91 16.26
CA VAL A 447 57.55 26.16 17.00
C VAL A 447 58.89 26.13 17.74
N GLY A 448 59.28 24.99 18.33
CA GLY A 448 60.59 24.80 18.94
C GLY A 448 61.74 24.91 17.93
N TYR A 449 61.56 24.34 16.73
CA TYR A 449 62.53 24.41 15.63
C TYR A 449 62.66 25.82 15.05
N ARG A 450 61.56 26.59 15.00
CA ARG A 450 61.60 28.02 14.63
C ARG A 450 62.28 28.89 15.69
N LYS A 451 62.10 28.59 16.98
CA LYS A 451 62.71 29.35 18.07
C LYS A 451 64.23 29.12 18.19
N LEU A 452 64.72 27.96 17.74
CA LEU A 452 66.16 27.65 17.60
C LEU A 452 66.81 28.29 16.37
N ARG A 453 66.03 28.92 15.48
CA ARG A 453 66.49 29.50 14.22
C ARG A 453 66.04 30.95 14.09
N SER A 454 66.29 31.76 15.13
CA SER A 454 66.32 33.22 14.99
C SER A 454 67.78 33.67 14.85
N PRO A 455 68.14 34.41 13.79
CA PRO A 455 69.51 34.87 13.56
C PRO A 455 69.92 35.96 14.56
N ARG A 456 71.19 35.94 14.96
CA ARG A 456 71.85 37.04 15.67
C ARG A 456 71.82 38.30 14.80
N GLU A 457 71.36 39.41 15.37
CA GLU A 457 71.63 40.75 14.86
C GLU A 457 73.10 41.09 15.16
N ASP A 458 73.88 41.40 14.12
CA ASP A 458 75.16 42.11 14.26
C ASP A 458 74.94 43.56 13.82
N GLU A 459 74.99 44.44 14.80
CA GLU A 459 74.91 45.90 14.68
C GLU A 459 76.30 46.45 14.34
N TYR A 460 76.45 47.12 13.20
CA TYR A 460 77.60 47.99 12.91
C TYR A 460 77.20 49.44 13.16
N ALA A 461 77.65 50.01 14.28
CA ALA A 461 77.70 51.45 14.50
C ALA A 461 79.04 52.02 13.99
N PRO A 462 79.07 53.29 13.50
CA PRO A 462 80.22 53.87 12.82
C PRO A 462 81.31 54.38 13.78
N ILE A 463 82.51 54.46 13.22
CA ILE A 463 83.79 54.86 13.82
C ILE A 463 83.80 56.34 14.30
N VAL A 464 84.14 56.49 15.59
CA VAL A 464 85.08 57.45 16.25
C VAL A 464 84.75 58.96 16.22
N ILE A 465 84.54 59.56 17.41
CA ILE A 465 85.56 60.21 18.28
C ILE A 465 85.13 60.02 19.75
#